data_AF-A0A3C0GAE9-F1
#
_entry.id   AF-A0A3C0GAE9-F1
#
_cell.length_a   1.000
_cell.length_b   1.000
_cell.length_c   1.000
_cell.angle_alpha   90.00
_cell.angle_beta   90.00
_cell.angle_gamma   90.00
#
_symmetry.space_group_name_H-M   'P 1'
#
loop_
_entity.id
_entity.type
_entity.pdbx_description
1 polymer ?
#
loop_
_entity_poly.entity_id
_entity_poly.type
_entity_poly.pdbx_seq_one_letter_code
_entity_poly.pdbx_strand_id
1 'polypeptide(L)'
;MNKQIAIELKEFSKMIAKRFSYKDREGNFNKETFEVDEVIPTSDHTAIINFKKSSGKIGVAFCYYINKGKSKGWKYFFPTDSHINGFQSFIYYKLEAERKNYNKNFKK
;
A
#
# COMPACT_ATOMS: atom_id res chain seq x y z
N MET A 1 9.99 4.56 10.89
CA MET A 1 10.42 3.84 9.67
C MET A 1 11.95 3.78 9.64
N ASN A 2 12.55 2.65 9.26
CA ASN A 2 14.01 2.53 9.11
C ASN A 2 14.51 3.34 7.89
N LYS A 3 15.69 3.95 7.97
CA LYS A 3 16.32 4.74 6.89
C LYS A 3 16.36 4.00 5.55
N GLN A 4 16.74 2.71 5.55
CA GLN A 4 16.82 1.92 4.32
C GLN A 4 15.43 1.71 3.69
N ILE A 5 14.43 1.39 4.51
CA ILE A 5 13.04 1.19 4.09
C ILE A 5 12.46 2.49 3.50
N ALA A 6 12.79 3.64 4.08
CA ALA A 6 12.38 4.94 3.58
C ALA A 6 13.00 5.30 2.22
N ILE A 7 14.28 4.97 2.01
CA ILE A 7 14.94 5.15 0.71
C ILE A 7 14.28 4.26 -0.35
N GLU A 8 14.03 2.99 -0.01
CA GLU A 8 13.33 2.06 -0.90
C GLU A 8 11.92 2.56 -1.24
N LEU A 9 11.19 3.12 -0.26
CA LEU A 9 9.85 3.68 -0.47
C LEU A 9 9.87 4.86 -1.44
N LYS A 10 10.86 5.75 -1.32
CA LYS A 10 11.01 6.93 -2.20
C LYS A 10 11.26 6.52 -3.66
N GLU A 11 12.08 5.51 -3.89
CA GLU A 11 12.30 5.01 -5.26
C GLU A 11 11.08 4.23 -5.76
N PHE A 12 10.40 3.51 -4.87
CA PHE A 12 9.16 2.81 -5.18
C PHE A 12 8.04 3.76 -5.61
N SER A 13 7.88 4.92 -4.94
CA SER A 13 6.86 5.91 -5.31
C SER A 13 7.04 6.43 -6.73
N LYS A 14 8.28 6.79 -7.11
CA LYS A 14 8.62 7.23 -8.47
C LYS A 14 8.37 6.12 -9.50
N MET A 15 8.70 4.89 -9.16
CA MET A 15 8.46 3.74 -10.02
C MET A 15 6.96 3.52 -10.26
N ILE A 16 6.11 3.67 -9.24
CA ILE A 16 4.64 3.60 -9.39
C ILE A 16 4.16 4.71 -10.34
N ALA A 17 4.56 5.96 -10.09
CA ALA A 17 4.20 7.10 -10.93
C ALA A 17 4.57 6.87 -12.40
N LYS A 18 5.80 6.39 -12.66
CA LYS A 18 6.27 6.05 -14.00
C LYS A 18 5.41 4.97 -14.66
N ARG A 19 5.11 3.88 -13.94
CA ARG A 19 4.27 2.78 -14.46
C ARG A 19 2.87 3.24 -14.83
N PHE A 20 2.26 4.05 -13.97
CA PHE A 20 0.90 4.54 -14.20
C PHE A 20 0.81 5.63 -15.25
N SER A 21 1.93 6.27 -15.57
CA SER A 21 2.06 7.25 -16.66
C SER A 21 2.23 6.63 -18.04
N TYR A 22 2.36 5.31 -18.16
CA TYR A 22 2.37 4.66 -19.47
C TYR A 22 1.00 4.81 -20.14
N LYS A 23 1.01 5.43 -21.32
CA LYS A 23 -0.22 5.77 -22.07
C LYS A 23 -0.93 4.54 -22.61
N ASP A 24 -0.18 3.47 -22.88
CA ASP A 24 -0.71 2.20 -23.41
C ASP A 24 -1.05 1.20 -22.29
N ARG A 25 -1.06 1.64 -21.03
CA ARG A 25 -1.41 0.80 -19.88
C ARG A 25 -2.89 0.46 -19.89
N GLU A 26 -3.20 -0.80 -19.60
CA GLU A 26 -4.57 -1.24 -19.36
C GLU A 26 -5.27 -0.37 -18.29
N GLY A 27 -6.45 0.14 -18.62
CA GLY A 27 -7.22 1.05 -17.75
C GLY A 27 -6.76 2.51 -17.78
N ASN A 28 -5.83 2.91 -18.65
CA ASN A 28 -5.48 4.32 -18.90
C ASN A 28 -6.20 4.90 -20.13
N PHE A 29 -7.53 4.85 -20.15
CA PHE A 29 -8.35 5.29 -21.28
C PHE A 29 -8.09 6.75 -21.70
N ASN A 30 -7.76 7.60 -20.73
CA ASN A 30 -7.55 9.03 -20.92
C ASN A 30 -6.08 9.41 -21.19
N LYS A 31 -5.17 8.42 -21.29
CA LYS A 31 -3.72 8.64 -21.48
C LYS A 31 -3.12 9.60 -20.43
N GLU A 32 -3.60 9.50 -19.20
CA GLU A 32 -3.17 10.33 -18.07
C GLU A 32 -1.73 9.99 -17.65
N THR A 33 -1.03 11.00 -17.14
CA THR A 33 0.24 10.84 -16.43
C THR A 33 0.03 11.05 -14.95
N PHE A 34 0.93 10.47 -14.15
CA PHE A 34 0.92 10.48 -12.70
C PHE A 34 2.26 11.01 -12.20
N GLU A 35 2.21 11.96 -11.29
CA GLU A 35 3.39 12.51 -10.60
C GLU A 35 3.22 12.31 -9.10
N VAL A 36 4.33 12.02 -8.40
CA VAL A 36 4.30 11.90 -6.94
C VAL A 36 4.05 13.28 -6.36
N ASP A 37 2.94 13.43 -5.65
CA ASP A 37 2.57 14.66 -4.96
C ASP A 37 3.08 14.61 -3.52
N GLU A 38 2.74 13.54 -2.80
CA GLU A 38 3.10 13.37 -1.40
C GLU A 38 3.32 11.90 -1.04
N VAL A 39 4.26 11.64 -0.14
CA VAL A 39 4.46 10.32 0.49
C VAL A 39 4.25 10.50 1.99
N ILE A 40 3.25 9.82 2.54
CA ILE A 40 2.84 9.89 3.94
C ILE A 40 3.13 8.54 4.62
N PRO A 41 4.23 8.40 5.37
CA PRO A 41 4.48 7.21 6.18
C PRO A 41 3.40 7.05 7.25
N THR A 42 2.75 5.88 7.33
CA THR A 42 1.74 5.60 8.36
C THR A 42 2.24 4.64 9.43
N SER A 43 3.23 3.81 9.12
CA SER A 43 3.98 2.99 10.08
C SER A 43 5.36 2.64 9.54
N ASP A 44 6.11 1.77 10.23
CA ASP A 44 7.38 1.25 9.72
C ASP A 44 7.26 0.46 8.42
N HIS A 45 6.10 -0.14 8.17
CA HIS A 45 5.86 -1.02 7.02
C HIS A 45 4.65 -0.61 6.18
N THR A 46 4.09 0.58 6.39
CA THR A 46 2.96 1.09 5.59
C THR A 46 3.14 2.57 5.27
N ALA A 47 2.63 2.97 4.11
CA ALA A 47 2.62 4.35 3.67
C ALA A 47 1.46 4.61 2.71
N ILE A 48 1.04 5.87 2.62
CA ILE A 48 0.12 6.37 1.62
C ILE A 48 0.91 7.22 0.63
N ILE A 49 0.61 7.09 -0.66
CA ILE A 49 1.21 7.94 -1.69
C ILE A 49 0.08 8.61 -2.47
N ASN A 50 0.10 9.94 -2.47
CA ASN A 50 -0.77 10.76 -3.31
C ASN A 50 -0.05 11.02 -4.63
N PHE A 51 -0.78 10.80 -5.72
CA PHE A 51 -0.32 11.09 -7.07
C PHE A 51 -1.21 12.16 -7.68
N LYS A 52 -0.59 13.23 -8.19
CA LYS A 52 -1.28 14.22 -9.01
C LYS A 52 -1.36 13.70 -10.43
N LYS A 53 -2.58 13.66 -10.98
CA LYS A 53 -2.80 13.27 -12.38
C LYS A 53 -2.77 14.49 -13.29
N SER A 54 -2.44 14.29 -14.55
CA SER A 54 -2.52 15.36 -15.57
C SER A 54 -3.92 15.95 -15.75
N SER A 55 -4.98 15.24 -15.34
CA SER A 55 -6.36 15.74 -15.33
C SER A 55 -6.70 16.63 -14.13
N GLY A 56 -5.75 16.86 -13.21
CA GLY A 56 -5.96 17.62 -11.97
C GLY A 56 -6.58 16.81 -10.82
N LYS A 57 -6.95 15.54 -11.05
CA LYS A 57 -7.44 14.63 -10.01
C LYS A 57 -6.28 14.03 -9.20
N ILE A 58 -6.58 13.59 -7.98
CA ILE A 58 -5.63 12.89 -7.12
C ILE A 58 -5.91 11.39 -7.18
N GLY A 59 -4.85 10.58 -7.32
CA GLY A 59 -4.87 9.14 -7.11
C GLY A 59 -4.19 8.79 -5.80
N VAL A 60 -4.81 7.97 -4.97
CA VAL A 60 -4.26 7.58 -3.66
C VAL A 60 -3.90 6.09 -3.71
N ALA A 61 -2.63 5.76 -3.46
CA ALA A 61 -2.18 4.38 -3.33
C ALA A 61 -1.87 4.04 -1.88
N PHE A 62 -2.28 2.85 -1.46
CA PHE A 62 -1.84 2.26 -0.21
C PHE A 62 -0.62 1.36 -0.47
N CYS A 63 0.45 1.59 0.28
CA CYS A 63 1.71 0.84 0.18
C CYS A 63 1.97 0.07 1.48
N TYR A 64 2.44 -1.17 1.35
CA TYR A 64 2.82 -2.02 2.47
C TYR A 64 4.11 -2.80 2.18
N TYR A 65 4.91 -3.03 3.21
CA TYR A 65 6.19 -3.70 3.14
C TYR A 65 6.09 -5.13 3.66
N ILE A 66 6.47 -6.10 2.82
CA ILE A 66 6.62 -7.49 3.24
C ILE A 66 8.05 -7.68 3.73
N ASN A 67 8.23 -7.97 5.02
CA ASN A 67 9.55 -8.02 5.64
C ASN A 67 10.29 -9.37 5.48
N LYS A 68 9.58 -10.45 5.13
CA LYS A 68 10.12 -11.82 5.05
C LYS A 68 9.55 -12.60 3.86
N GLY A 69 10.30 -13.61 3.40
CA GLY A 69 9.87 -14.53 2.36
C GLY A 69 10.16 -14.06 0.93
N LYS A 70 9.73 -14.85 -0.06
CA LYS A 70 10.02 -14.61 -1.50
C LYS A 70 9.45 -13.30 -2.03
N SER A 71 8.36 -12.81 -1.43
CA SER A 71 7.68 -11.58 -1.84
C SER A 71 8.18 -10.33 -1.11
N LYS A 72 9.33 -10.40 -0.42
CA LYS A 72 9.91 -9.29 0.34
C LYS A 72 9.96 -7.99 -0.46
N GLY A 73 9.74 -6.88 0.22
CA GLY A 73 9.80 -5.52 -0.33
C GLY A 73 8.43 -4.83 -0.38
N TRP A 74 8.44 -3.61 -0.92
CA TRP A 74 7.24 -2.80 -1.07
C TRP A 74 6.26 -3.39 -2.09
N LYS A 75 4.99 -3.35 -1.72
CA LYS A 75 3.82 -3.66 -2.55
C LYS A 75 2.82 -2.53 -2.42
N TYR A 76 1.91 -2.43 -3.38
CA TYR A 76 0.89 -1.39 -3.39
C TYR A 76 -0.36 -1.86 -4.13
N PHE A 77 -1.44 -1.16 -3.88
CA PHE A 77 -2.63 -1.16 -4.72
C PHE A 77 -3.37 0.16 -4.53
N PHE A 78 -4.29 0.45 -5.45
CA PHE A 78 -5.23 1.56 -5.32
C PHE A 78 -6.47 1.01 -4.64
N PRO A 79 -6.71 1.34 -3.35
CA PRO A 79 -7.84 0.79 -2.63
C PRO A 79 -9.16 1.23 -3.26
N THR A 80 -10.14 0.35 -3.21
CA THR A 80 -11.55 0.64 -3.48
C THR A 80 -12.30 0.62 -2.16
N ASP A 81 -13.55 1.10 -2.13
CA ASP A 81 -14.37 1.09 -0.92
C ASP A 81 -14.53 -0.32 -0.33
N SER A 82 -14.66 -1.34 -1.19
CA SER A 82 -14.69 -2.74 -0.75
C SER A 82 -13.41 -3.18 -0.05
N HIS A 83 -12.24 -2.72 -0.51
CA HIS A 83 -10.98 -3.00 0.18
C HIS A 83 -10.96 -2.35 1.57
N ILE A 84 -11.40 -1.10 1.68
CA ILE A 84 -11.42 -0.35 2.95
C ILE A 84 -12.34 -1.04 3.95
N ASN A 85 -13.57 -1.40 3.54
CA ASN A 85 -14.52 -2.14 4.37
C ASN A 85 -13.98 -3.51 4.78
N GLY A 86 -13.29 -4.20 3.86
CA GLY A 86 -12.61 -5.46 4.15
C GLY A 86 -11.51 -5.30 5.22
N PHE A 87 -10.67 -4.27 5.15
CA PHE A 87 -9.63 -4.00 6.15
C PHE A 87 -10.20 -3.63 7.52
N GLN A 88 -11.28 -2.85 7.55
CA GLN A 88 -11.99 -2.56 8.81
C GLN A 88 -12.51 -3.85 9.45
N SER A 89 -13.11 -4.73 8.64
CA SER A 89 -13.61 -6.02 9.10
C SER A 89 -12.50 -6.94 9.59
N PHE A 90 -11.32 -6.89 8.94
CA PHE A 90 -10.17 -7.70 9.28
C PHE A 90 -9.68 -7.47 10.72
N ILE A 91 -9.85 -6.26 11.26
CA ILE A 91 -9.52 -5.95 12.66
C ILE A 91 -10.28 -6.88 13.61
N TYR A 92 -11.58 -7.08 13.39
CA TYR A 92 -12.39 -7.96 14.24
C TYR A 92 -11.92 -9.42 14.18
N TYR A 93 -11.65 -9.93 12.98
CA TYR A 93 -11.14 -11.29 12.81
C TYR A 93 -9.76 -11.49 13.45
N LYS A 94 -8.90 -10.47 13.46
CA LYS A 94 -7.62 -10.50 14.19
C LYS A 94 -7.83 -10.65 15.69
N LEU A 95 -8.71 -9.83 16.27
CA LEU A 95 -9.05 -9.90 17.69
C LEU A 95 -9.67 -11.26 18.06
N GLU A 96 -10.55 -11.81 17.21
CA GLU A 96 -11.11 -13.14 17.43
C GLU A 96 -10.04 -14.25 17.40
N ALA A 97 -9.09 -14.16 16.46
CA ALA A 97 -8.01 -15.13 16.35
C ALA A 97 -7.12 -15.10 17.61
N GLU A 98 -6.79 -13.91 18.11
CA GLU A 98 -6.05 -13.74 19.36
C GLU A 98 -6.81 -14.33 20.55
N ARG A 99 -8.11 -14.03 20.68
CA ARG A 99 -8.98 -14.60 21.72
C ARG A 99 -8.98 -16.13 21.69
N LYS A 100 -9.11 -16.73 20.49
CA LYS A 100 -9.11 -18.19 20.31
C LYS A 100 -7.74 -18.82 20.57
N ASN A 101 -6.66 -18.10 20.30
CA ASN A 101 -5.29 -18.59 20.48
C ASN A 101 -4.78 -18.41 21.91
N TYR A 102 -5.36 -17.52 22.71
CA TYR A 102 -4.89 -17.25 24.08
C TYR A 102 -4.72 -18.52 24.91
N ASN A 103 -5.73 -19.40 24.93
CA ASN A 103 -5.70 -20.65 25.70
C ASN A 103 -4.66 -21.66 25.19
N LYS A 104 -4.18 -21.54 23.94
CA LYS A 104 -3.16 -22.42 23.37
C LYS A 104 -1.76 -22.09 23.89
N ASN A 105 -1.52 -20.87 24.36
CA ASN A 105 -0.22 -20.47 24.92
C ASN A 105 0.12 -21.18 26.24
N PHE A 106 -0.87 -21.81 26.88
CA PHE A 106 -0.71 -22.48 28.18
C PHE A 106 -0.69 -24.01 28.08
N LYS A 107 -0.82 -24.58 26.88
CA LYS A 107 -0.66 -26.01 26.65
C LYS A 107 0.80 -26.27 26.25
N LYS A 108 1.49 -27.11 27.02
CA LYS A 108 2.84 -27.61 26.74
C LYS A 108 2.88 -28.41 25.43
#